data_AF-A0A803LNT6-F1
#
_entry.id   AF-A0A803LNT6-F1
#
_cell.length_a   1.000
_cell.length_b   1.000
_cell.length_c   1.000
_cell.angle_alpha   90.00
_cell.angle_beta   90.00
_cell.angle_gamma   90.00
#
_symmetry.space_group_name_H-M   'P 1'
#
loop_
_entity.id
_entity.type
_entity.pdbx_description
1 polymer ?
#
loop_
_entity_poly.entity_id
_entity_poly.type
_entity_poly.pdbx_seq_one_letter_code
_entity_poly.pdbx_strand_id
1 'polypeptide(L)'
;MEDEKEIEIMGVPLMAEGMKIVCLKSDYNNKFLRYKYEDVQTHGLLQFAANQVMDPYAQFEVEKSNTYDGLVHLKSRYNNKYFVRWSPNHYWITASANKVDENQSNWSCTLFKPIYFGDNNDDTQKMRLLHVQLGHYACLLRPNASFDSCLFAGSKEIDNDSCDVFTFVNWESLFNLPKHVAFKGENGKYLGAFEHKGIPCLQFSYDNLDNPKVAHELFEAPDGTLCIKSSHVGKFWRIGDGDWIVTDANDPRGSSNTGAMFRAVVRDVNVVALLNMSKTWFCKRYTLNDKESFLNAATQNVDEFAILKMIDLGTGLSCV
;
A
#
# COMPACT_ATOMS: atom_id res chain seq x y z
N MET A 1 -21.73 24.95 -35.74
CA MET A 1 -22.00 25.67 -34.49
C MET A 1 -22.68 24.65 -33.60
N GLU A 2 -21.86 23.74 -33.10
CA GLU A 2 -22.25 22.68 -32.17
C GLU A 2 -21.36 22.90 -30.96
N ASP A 3 -22.02 23.20 -29.84
CA ASP A 3 -21.43 23.48 -28.55
C ASP A 3 -20.76 22.22 -28.00
N GLU A 4 -19.43 22.27 -27.86
CA GLU A 4 -18.68 21.37 -27.01
C GLU A 4 -19.08 21.66 -25.56
N LYS A 5 -19.82 20.74 -24.95
CA LYS A 5 -20.07 20.73 -23.51
C LYS A 5 -18.73 20.56 -22.78
N GLU A 6 -18.32 21.61 -22.09
CA GLU A 6 -17.35 21.55 -21.00
C GLU A 6 -17.73 20.40 -20.06
N ILE A 7 -16.87 19.39 -20.02
CA ILE A 7 -16.91 18.38 -18.96
C ILE A 7 -16.41 19.10 -17.71
N GLU A 8 -17.36 19.43 -16.86
CA GLU A 8 -17.15 19.90 -15.49
C GLU A 8 -16.13 18.98 -14.82
N ILE A 9 -14.94 19.53 -14.53
CA ILE A 9 -13.86 18.83 -13.83
C ILE A 9 -14.39 18.57 -12.42
N MET A 10 -14.95 17.37 -12.21
CA MET A 10 -15.26 16.89 -10.87
C MET A 10 -14.00 17.00 -10.03
N GLY A 11 -14.13 17.72 -8.91
CA GLY A 11 -13.03 18.22 -8.10
C GLY A 11 -11.96 17.19 -7.80
N VAL A 12 -10.72 17.67 -7.73
CA VAL A 12 -9.50 16.93 -7.35
C VAL A 12 -9.79 15.98 -6.18
N PRO A 13 -9.85 14.65 -6.39
CA PRO A 13 -9.96 13.73 -5.28
C PRO A 13 -8.61 13.67 -4.55
N LEU A 14 -8.67 13.76 -3.23
CA LEU A 14 -7.63 13.35 -2.30
C LEU A 14 -6.25 14.04 -2.40
N MET A 15 -6.18 15.31 -2.81
CA MET A 15 -4.97 16.14 -2.64
C MET A 15 -5.20 17.35 -1.72
N ALA A 16 -6.08 17.20 -0.73
CA ALA A 16 -6.24 18.14 0.38
C ALA A 16 -5.02 18.07 1.32
N GLU A 17 -4.40 19.24 1.52
CA GLU A 17 -3.43 19.69 2.54
C GLU A 17 -2.42 18.69 3.13
N GLY A 18 -1.13 18.95 2.87
CA GLY A 18 0.00 18.21 3.45
C GLY A 18 0.90 17.58 2.39
N MET A 19 2.19 17.48 2.68
CA MET A 19 3.13 16.69 1.88
C MET A 19 2.60 15.26 1.79
N LYS A 20 2.19 14.81 0.60
CA LYS A 20 1.69 13.44 0.42
C LYS A 20 2.82 12.54 0.00
N ILE A 21 3.08 11.52 0.81
CA ILE A 21 4.03 10.45 0.50
C ILE A 21 3.29 9.41 -0.35
N VAL A 22 3.92 8.97 -1.43
CA VAL A 22 3.26 8.19 -2.48
C VAL A 22 4.19 7.11 -2.99
N CYS A 23 3.59 6.02 -3.47
CA CYS A 23 4.27 4.98 -4.23
C CYS A 23 3.60 4.85 -5.59
N LEU A 24 4.40 4.59 -6.64
CA LEU A 24 3.90 4.47 -8.01
C LEU A 24 4.09 3.04 -8.49
N LYS A 25 3.01 2.33 -8.83
CA LYS A 25 3.08 0.99 -9.41
C LYS A 25 2.81 1.05 -10.91
N SER A 26 3.63 0.39 -11.72
CA SER A 26 3.36 0.27 -13.15
C SER A 26 2.31 -0.81 -13.40
N ASP A 27 1.28 -0.47 -14.18
CA ASP A 27 0.29 -1.45 -14.65
C ASP A 27 0.91 -2.48 -15.61
N TYR A 28 2.01 -2.13 -16.28
CA TYR A 28 2.68 -2.97 -17.28
C TYR A 28 3.42 -4.17 -16.65
N ASN A 29 4.26 -3.94 -15.63
CA ASN A 29 5.08 -5.01 -15.02
C ASN A 29 4.72 -5.33 -13.56
N ASN A 30 3.71 -4.66 -12.99
CA ASN A 30 3.27 -4.81 -11.60
C ASN A 30 4.35 -4.54 -10.54
N LYS A 31 5.40 -3.77 -10.86
CA LYS A 31 6.43 -3.34 -9.91
C LYS A 31 6.21 -1.89 -9.50
N PHE A 32 6.66 -1.58 -8.29
CA PHE A 32 6.74 -0.22 -7.80
C PHE A 32 7.99 0.48 -8.36
N LEU A 33 7.84 1.76 -8.67
CA LEU A 33 8.94 2.66 -8.99
C LEU A 33 9.82 2.80 -7.75
N ARG A 34 11.13 2.66 -7.94
CA ARG A 34 12.11 2.88 -6.89
C ARG A 34 13.32 3.66 -7.38
N TYR A 35 13.99 4.34 -6.47
CA TYR A 35 15.29 4.92 -6.70
C TYR A 35 16.36 3.84 -6.93
N LYS A 36 17.16 3.99 -7.99
CA LYS A 36 18.26 3.09 -8.32
C LYS A 36 19.56 3.58 -7.66
N TYR A 37 19.90 2.98 -6.52
CA TYR A 37 21.11 3.31 -5.74
C TYR A 37 22.33 2.46 -6.13
N GLU A 38 22.13 1.17 -6.34
CA GLU A 38 23.19 0.14 -6.33
C GLU A 38 24.05 0.09 -7.61
N ASP A 39 23.55 0.62 -8.72
CA ASP A 39 24.20 0.56 -10.03
C ASP A 39 24.87 1.89 -10.36
N VAL A 40 26.19 1.86 -10.59
CA VAL A 40 26.99 3.08 -10.81
C VAL A 40 26.62 3.81 -12.11
N GLN A 41 26.28 3.07 -13.17
CA GLN A 41 26.00 3.68 -14.48
C GLN A 41 24.63 4.34 -14.55
N THR A 42 23.68 3.79 -13.79
CA THR A 42 22.28 4.23 -13.77
C THR A 42 21.88 4.82 -12.43
N HIS A 43 22.88 5.17 -11.61
CA HIS A 43 22.68 5.74 -10.28
C HIS A 43 21.80 6.98 -10.38
N GLY A 44 20.75 7.02 -9.56
CA GLY A 44 19.84 8.15 -9.53
C GLY A 44 18.68 8.07 -10.52
N LEU A 45 18.68 7.11 -11.45
CA LEU A 45 17.50 6.80 -12.25
C LEU A 45 16.41 6.17 -11.38
N LEU A 46 15.19 6.19 -11.90
CA LEU A 46 14.01 5.63 -11.27
C LEU A 46 13.57 4.40 -12.06
N GLN A 47 13.41 3.26 -11.41
CA GLN A 47 13.14 1.98 -12.07
C GLN A 47 11.95 1.27 -11.45
N PHE A 48 11.07 0.72 -12.29
CA PHE A 48 9.97 -0.15 -11.87
C PHE A 48 10.48 -1.56 -11.55
N ALA A 49 11.08 -1.73 -10.37
CA ALA A 49 11.73 -2.97 -9.94
C ALA A 49 11.36 -3.42 -8.52
N ALA A 50 10.74 -2.55 -7.70
CA ALA A 50 10.35 -2.92 -6.34
C ALA A 50 9.15 -3.88 -6.36
N ASN A 51 9.27 -4.99 -5.65
CA ASN A 51 8.21 -6.01 -5.56
C ASN A 51 7.08 -5.63 -4.59
N GLN A 52 7.41 -4.82 -3.58
CA GLN A 52 6.53 -4.46 -2.47
C GLN A 52 6.57 -2.95 -2.29
N VAL A 53 5.44 -2.39 -1.84
CA VAL A 53 5.33 -0.96 -1.55
C VAL A 53 6.32 -0.52 -0.46
N MET A 54 6.66 -1.43 0.47
CA MET A 54 7.57 -1.19 1.59
C MET A 54 9.08 -1.19 1.21
N ASP A 55 9.43 -1.30 -0.08
CA ASP A 55 10.82 -1.12 -0.52
C ASP A 55 11.32 0.28 -0.09
N PRO A 56 12.45 0.41 0.62
CA PRO A 56 12.89 1.67 1.22
C PRO A 56 13.24 2.77 0.20
N TYR A 57 13.26 2.43 -1.09
CA TYR A 57 13.55 3.35 -2.19
C TYR A 57 12.31 3.70 -3.02
N ALA A 58 11.12 3.21 -2.66
CA ALA A 58 9.89 3.34 -3.44
C ALA A 58 8.95 4.48 -3.00
N GLN A 59 9.33 5.27 -1.99
CA GLN A 59 8.52 6.39 -1.49
C GLN A 59 8.96 7.71 -2.12
N PHE A 60 7.97 8.48 -2.57
CA PHE A 60 8.15 9.80 -3.18
C PHE A 60 7.26 10.83 -2.50
N GLU A 61 7.74 12.05 -2.33
CA GLU A 61 6.92 13.19 -1.90
C GLU A 61 6.35 13.90 -3.11
N VAL A 62 5.08 14.26 -3.02
CA VAL A 62 4.40 15.17 -3.95
C VAL A 62 4.34 16.55 -3.30
N GLU A 63 4.88 17.55 -4.00
CA GLU A 63 4.81 18.96 -3.63
C GLU A 63 4.03 19.72 -4.71
N LYS A 64 3.10 20.58 -4.32
CA LYS A 64 2.34 21.39 -5.28
C LYS A 64 3.24 22.47 -5.87
N SER A 65 3.01 22.80 -7.14
CA SER A 65 3.65 23.96 -7.75
C SER A 65 3.24 25.24 -7.01
N ASN A 66 4.18 26.16 -6.85
CA ASN A 66 3.93 27.47 -6.25
C ASN A 66 3.27 28.44 -7.24
N THR A 67 3.45 28.20 -8.54
CA THR A 67 3.00 29.12 -9.60
C THR A 67 1.78 28.61 -10.36
N TYR A 68 1.67 27.30 -10.58
CA TYR A 68 0.68 26.72 -11.50
C TYR A 68 -0.24 25.72 -10.79
N ASP A 69 -1.52 26.05 -10.72
CA ASP A 69 -2.51 25.14 -10.13
C ASP A 69 -2.58 23.81 -10.90
N GLY A 70 -2.74 22.72 -10.15
CA GLY A 70 -2.76 21.35 -10.67
C GLY A 70 -1.42 20.78 -11.15
N LEU A 71 -0.32 21.54 -11.14
CA LEU A 71 1.02 21.01 -11.40
C LEU A 71 1.73 20.64 -10.10
N VAL A 72 2.62 19.65 -10.18
CA VAL A 72 3.33 19.12 -9.01
C VAL A 72 4.81 18.90 -9.29
N HIS A 73 5.57 18.82 -8.21
CA HIS A 73 6.92 18.30 -8.15
C HIS A 73 6.91 16.94 -7.45
N LEU A 74 7.76 16.04 -7.93
CA LEU A 74 7.99 14.73 -7.32
C LEU A 74 9.41 14.69 -6.77
N LYS A 75 9.60 14.15 -5.57
CA LYS A 75 10.88 14.10 -4.88
C LYS A 75 11.10 12.74 -4.25
N SER A 76 12.28 12.15 -4.41
CA SER A 76 12.62 10.90 -3.73
C SER A 76 12.79 11.13 -2.23
N ARG A 77 12.11 10.32 -1.40
CA ARG A 77 12.30 10.33 0.06
C ARG A 77 13.70 9.88 0.46
N TYR A 78 14.32 9.02 -0.33
CA TYR A 78 15.61 8.44 0.00
C TYR A 78 16.74 9.50 -0.02
N ASN A 79 16.82 10.30 -1.09
CA ASN A 79 17.92 11.26 -1.28
C ASN A 79 17.47 12.73 -1.21
N ASN A 80 16.17 13.00 -1.01
CA ASN A 80 15.57 14.33 -0.94
C ASN A 80 15.83 15.19 -2.20
N LYS A 81 15.82 14.57 -3.39
CA LYS A 81 16.03 15.25 -4.68
C LYS A 81 14.84 15.09 -5.63
N TYR A 82 14.59 16.15 -6.40
CA TYR A 82 13.45 16.25 -7.30
C TYR A 82 13.66 15.48 -8.59
N PHE A 83 12.54 15.02 -9.16
CA PHE A 83 12.47 14.40 -10.46
C PHE A 83 12.79 15.44 -11.52
N VAL A 84 13.72 15.09 -12.40
CA VAL A 84 14.18 15.93 -13.49
C VAL A 84 14.67 15.03 -14.62
N ARG A 85 14.74 15.56 -15.83
CA ARG A 85 15.44 14.88 -16.93
C ARG A 85 16.91 14.68 -16.59
N TRP A 86 17.48 13.57 -17.05
CA TRP A 86 18.87 13.23 -16.75
C TRP A 86 19.88 14.22 -17.34
N SER A 87 19.60 14.75 -18.54
CA SER A 87 20.37 15.84 -19.15
C SER A 87 19.56 16.55 -20.24
N PRO A 88 20.07 17.64 -20.85
CA PRO A 88 19.41 18.31 -21.97
C PRO A 88 19.10 17.41 -23.17
N ASN A 89 19.82 16.29 -23.29
CA ASN A 89 19.73 15.37 -24.43
C ASN A 89 19.04 14.04 -24.10
N HIS A 90 18.60 13.85 -22.85
CA HIS A 90 17.94 12.60 -22.41
C HIS A 90 16.51 12.87 -21.94
N TYR A 91 15.66 11.87 -22.11
CA TYR A 91 14.28 11.84 -21.61
C TYR A 91 14.12 10.90 -20.40
N TRP A 92 15.17 10.21 -20.00
CA TRP A 92 15.23 9.50 -18.72
C TRP A 92 14.98 10.45 -17.56
N ILE A 93 14.19 10.00 -16.59
CA ILE A 93 13.90 10.76 -15.38
C ILE A 93 14.77 10.24 -14.24
N THR A 94 15.43 11.17 -13.55
CA THR A 94 16.27 10.94 -12.38
C THR A 94 15.76 11.76 -11.20
N ALA A 95 15.92 11.24 -9.98
CA ALA A 95 15.75 12.04 -8.77
C ALA A 95 17.09 12.66 -8.35
N SER A 96 17.52 13.74 -9.03
CA SER A 96 18.83 14.37 -8.78
C SER A 96 18.82 15.90 -8.68
N ALA A 97 17.69 16.57 -8.96
CA ALA A 97 17.59 18.02 -8.82
C ALA A 97 17.56 18.45 -7.34
N ASN A 98 18.38 19.44 -6.98
CA ASN A 98 18.47 19.94 -5.59
C ASN A 98 17.35 20.91 -5.22
N LYS A 99 16.68 21.50 -6.22
CA LYS A 99 15.61 22.48 -6.06
C LYS A 99 14.61 22.31 -7.20
N VAL A 100 13.41 22.82 -6.98
CA VAL A 100 12.38 22.92 -8.00
C VAL A 100 12.78 23.91 -9.11
N ASP A 101 12.32 23.65 -10.32
CA ASP A 101 12.42 24.55 -11.47
C ASP A 101 11.07 24.57 -12.19
N GLU A 102 10.37 25.71 -12.09
CA GLU A 102 9.04 25.91 -12.68
C GLU A 102 9.10 26.63 -14.04
N ASN A 103 10.30 26.88 -14.59
CA ASN A 103 10.43 27.42 -15.93
C ASN A 103 10.18 26.31 -16.96
N GLN A 104 8.98 26.31 -17.54
CA GLN A 104 8.54 25.30 -18.51
C GLN A 104 9.37 25.26 -19.81
N SER A 105 10.22 26.25 -20.08
CA SER A 105 11.15 26.22 -21.22
C SER A 105 12.50 25.60 -20.88
N ASN A 106 12.84 25.47 -19.58
CA ASN A 106 14.13 24.93 -19.17
C ASN A 106 14.11 23.40 -19.19
N TRP A 107 15.13 22.77 -19.79
CA TRP A 107 15.23 21.31 -19.86
C TRP A 107 15.23 20.66 -18.47
N SER A 108 15.66 21.39 -17.44
CA SER A 108 15.67 20.95 -16.04
C SER A 108 14.38 21.25 -15.27
N CYS A 109 13.31 21.68 -15.96
CA CYS A 109 11.98 21.85 -15.36
C CYS A 109 11.57 20.59 -14.59
N THR A 110 11.09 20.76 -13.36
CA THR A 110 10.72 19.66 -12.47
C THR A 110 9.21 19.51 -12.33
N LEU A 111 8.43 20.19 -13.18
CA LEU A 111 6.97 20.13 -13.15
C LEU A 111 6.45 18.88 -13.88
N PHE A 112 5.54 18.20 -13.21
CA PHE A 112 4.70 17.14 -13.77
C PHE A 112 3.23 17.51 -13.63
N LYS A 113 2.41 17.06 -14.58
CA LYS A 113 0.96 17.13 -14.49
C LYS A 113 0.40 15.72 -14.29
N PRO A 114 -0.17 15.40 -13.12
CA PRO A 114 -0.91 14.16 -12.95
C PRO A 114 -2.25 14.24 -13.68
N ILE A 115 -2.64 13.15 -14.35
CA ILE A 115 -3.90 13.02 -15.06
C ILE A 115 -4.58 11.74 -14.56
N TYR A 116 -5.57 11.91 -13.70
CA TYR A 116 -6.30 10.82 -13.05
C TYR A 116 -7.43 10.30 -13.93
N PHE A 117 -7.71 9.00 -13.85
CA PHE A 117 -8.82 8.37 -14.56
C PHE A 117 -9.23 7.05 -13.88
N GLY A 118 -10.44 6.57 -14.20
CA GLY A 118 -11.02 5.39 -13.56
C GLY A 118 -11.63 5.68 -12.20
N ASP A 119 -12.30 4.68 -11.63
CA ASP A 119 -12.96 4.81 -10.33
C ASP A 119 -11.93 4.96 -9.20
N ASN A 120 -12.11 6.00 -8.40
CA ASN A 120 -11.31 6.24 -7.21
C ASN A 120 -11.68 5.21 -6.13
N ASN A 121 -10.68 4.57 -5.52
CA ASN A 121 -10.85 3.92 -4.23
C ASN A 121 -9.91 4.60 -3.22
N ASP A 122 -10.23 4.51 -1.93
CA ASP A 122 -9.55 5.30 -0.90
C ASP A 122 -8.03 5.05 -0.80
N ASP A 123 -7.54 3.92 -1.32
CA ASP A 123 -6.13 3.52 -1.23
C ASP A 123 -5.32 3.73 -2.52
N THR A 124 -5.98 3.62 -3.68
CA THR A 124 -5.33 3.55 -4.98
C THR A 124 -6.09 4.31 -6.07
N GLN A 125 -5.36 5.02 -6.92
CA GLN A 125 -5.92 5.78 -8.03
C GLN A 125 -5.06 5.59 -9.28
N LYS A 126 -5.70 5.24 -10.41
CA LYS A 126 -4.98 5.19 -11.70
C LYS A 126 -4.71 6.59 -12.24
N MET A 127 -3.52 6.78 -12.79
CA MET A 127 -3.12 8.04 -13.39
C MET A 127 -2.06 7.87 -14.50
N ARG A 128 -1.92 8.93 -15.31
CA ARG A 128 -0.72 9.20 -16.12
C ARG A 128 0.03 10.39 -15.54
N LEU A 129 1.34 10.45 -15.78
CA LEU A 129 2.16 11.61 -15.43
C LEU A 129 2.70 12.25 -16.70
N LEU A 130 2.40 13.53 -16.93
CA LEU A 130 2.92 14.29 -18.05
C LEU A 130 4.11 15.16 -17.60
N HIS A 131 5.27 15.00 -18.21
CA HIS A 131 6.43 15.87 -17.98
C HIS A 131 6.21 17.21 -18.71
N VAL A 132 6.05 18.30 -17.94
CA VAL A 132 5.50 19.57 -18.45
C VAL A 132 6.36 20.19 -19.55
N GLN A 133 7.68 20.28 -19.37
CA GLN A 133 8.54 20.92 -20.37
C GLN A 133 8.58 20.18 -21.71
N LEU A 134 8.45 18.85 -21.70
CA LEU A 134 8.44 18.06 -22.94
C LEU A 134 7.02 17.93 -23.52
N GLY A 135 5.99 18.05 -22.67
CA GLY A 135 4.63 17.64 -23.01
C GLY A 135 4.53 16.15 -23.29
N HIS A 136 5.40 15.32 -22.70
CA HIS A 136 5.46 13.88 -22.93
C HIS A 136 4.91 13.12 -21.72
N TYR A 137 4.16 12.05 -21.96
CA TYR A 137 3.79 11.10 -20.93
C TYR A 137 5.02 10.33 -20.45
N ALA A 138 5.21 10.30 -19.14
CA ALA A 138 6.17 9.43 -18.50
C ALA A 138 5.67 7.99 -18.60
N CYS A 139 6.54 7.07 -18.98
CA CYS A 139 6.25 5.65 -19.11
C CYS A 139 7.40 4.80 -18.58
N LEU A 140 7.09 3.54 -18.32
CA LEU A 140 8.08 2.49 -18.18
C LEU A 140 8.72 2.25 -19.55
N LEU A 141 10.04 2.46 -19.69
CA LEU A 141 10.70 2.08 -20.95
C LEU A 141 10.80 0.56 -21.03
N ARG A 142 10.26 0.00 -22.11
CA ARG A 142 10.35 -1.43 -22.43
C ARG A 142 11.81 -1.90 -22.52
N PRO A 143 12.07 -3.20 -22.32
CA PRO A 143 13.43 -3.72 -22.16
C PRO A 143 14.41 -3.31 -23.26
N ASN A 144 15.42 -2.55 -22.87
CA ASN A 144 16.70 -2.44 -23.56
C ASN A 144 17.82 -2.70 -22.55
N ALA A 145 18.92 -3.31 -23.01
CA ALA A 145 19.88 -4.03 -22.16
C ALA A 145 20.47 -3.26 -20.95
N SER A 146 20.39 -1.92 -20.90
CA SER A 146 21.03 -1.11 -19.84
C SER A 146 20.07 -0.17 -19.07
N PHE A 147 18.86 0.07 -19.57
CA PHE A 147 17.91 0.99 -18.94
C PHE A 147 16.49 0.43 -18.89
N ASP A 148 16.37 -0.89 -18.96
CA ASP A 148 15.10 -1.59 -18.86
C ASP A 148 14.28 -1.11 -17.66
N SER A 149 13.00 -0.85 -17.93
CA SER A 149 11.98 -0.52 -16.95
C SER A 149 12.25 0.76 -16.16
N CYS A 150 13.17 1.61 -16.63
CA CYS A 150 13.39 2.93 -16.06
C CYS A 150 12.30 3.92 -16.52
N LEU A 151 12.03 4.92 -15.68
CA LEU A 151 11.08 5.97 -15.96
C LEU A 151 11.62 6.89 -17.05
N PHE A 152 10.83 7.06 -18.11
CA PHE A 152 11.22 7.76 -19.32
C PHE A 152 10.08 8.68 -19.78
N ALA A 153 10.37 9.93 -20.13
CA ALA A 153 9.40 10.84 -20.75
C ALA A 153 9.22 10.46 -22.24
N GLY A 154 8.35 9.47 -22.47
CA GLY A 154 8.12 8.77 -23.73
C GLY A 154 7.72 9.67 -24.89
N SER A 155 6.42 9.91 -25.02
CA SER A 155 5.84 10.55 -26.19
C SER A 155 4.68 11.47 -25.79
N LYS A 156 4.24 12.33 -26.71
CA LYS A 156 3.05 13.17 -26.52
C LYS A 156 1.74 12.37 -26.58
N GLU A 157 1.78 11.20 -27.21
CA GLU A 157 0.66 10.29 -27.35
C GLU A 157 0.63 9.29 -26.19
N ILE A 158 -0.58 8.83 -25.86
CA ILE A 158 -0.81 7.76 -24.90
C ILE A 158 -0.19 6.46 -25.42
N ASP A 159 0.42 5.69 -24.53
CA ASP A 159 0.99 4.38 -24.88
C ASP A 159 -0.11 3.31 -25.00
N ASN A 160 -0.11 2.57 -26.11
CA ASN A 160 -1.12 1.54 -26.40
C ASN A 160 -1.02 0.32 -25.48
N ASP A 161 0.16 0.06 -24.91
CA ASP A 161 0.43 -1.09 -24.04
C ASP A 161 0.29 -0.70 -22.55
N SER A 162 -0.20 0.51 -22.27
CA SER A 162 -0.35 1.06 -20.91
C SER A 162 0.98 1.18 -20.15
N CYS A 163 2.12 1.30 -20.84
CA CYS A 163 3.41 1.57 -20.19
C CYS A 163 3.43 2.93 -19.47
N ASP A 164 2.53 3.85 -19.83
CA ASP A 164 2.35 5.18 -19.24
C ASP A 164 1.31 5.23 -18.11
N VAL A 165 0.70 4.10 -17.77
CA VAL A 165 -0.31 4.00 -16.71
C VAL A 165 0.34 3.57 -15.40
N PHE A 166 0.08 4.36 -14.37
CA PHE A 166 0.52 4.09 -13.02
C PHE A 166 -0.67 3.99 -12.07
N THR A 167 -0.61 3.04 -11.15
CA THR A 167 -1.44 3.03 -9.96
C THR A 167 -0.70 3.79 -8.86
N PHE A 168 -1.26 4.93 -8.48
CA PHE A 168 -0.83 5.71 -7.33
C PHE A 168 -1.30 5.02 -6.05
N VAL A 169 -0.42 4.87 -5.07
CA VAL A 169 -0.74 4.34 -3.74
C VAL A 169 -0.41 5.42 -2.71
N ASN A 170 -1.38 5.78 -1.89
CA ASN A 170 -1.17 6.69 -0.77
C ASN A 170 -0.40 5.96 0.34
N TRP A 171 0.83 6.38 0.64
CA TRP A 171 1.66 5.69 1.63
C TRP A 171 1.07 5.75 3.04
N GLU A 172 0.43 6.86 3.40
CA GLU A 172 -0.15 7.03 4.73
C GLU A 172 -1.38 6.14 4.94
N SER A 173 -2.17 5.88 3.88
CA SER A 173 -3.35 5.03 4.00
C SER A 173 -3.00 3.57 4.29
N LEU A 174 -1.78 3.13 3.93
CA LEU A 174 -1.30 1.77 4.24
C LEU A 174 -1.27 1.45 5.74
N PHE A 175 -1.18 2.48 6.58
CA PHE A 175 -1.16 2.35 8.04
C PHE A 175 -2.54 2.60 8.66
N ASN A 176 -3.53 3.03 7.88
CA ASN A 176 -4.89 3.23 8.34
C ASN A 176 -5.68 1.93 8.15
N LEU A 177 -5.70 1.08 9.18
CA LEU A 177 -6.37 -0.20 9.09
C LEU A 177 -7.91 -0.03 9.13
N PRO A 178 -8.68 -0.66 8.22
CA PRO A 178 -10.13 -0.62 8.28
C PRO A 178 -10.68 -1.19 9.59
N LYS A 179 -11.77 -0.62 10.08
CA LYS A 179 -12.36 -1.05 11.37
C LYS A 179 -12.97 -2.45 11.30
N HIS A 180 -13.64 -2.79 10.20
CA HIS A 180 -14.35 -4.06 10.02
C HIS A 180 -13.65 -4.89 8.95
N VAL A 181 -13.09 -6.04 9.35
CA VAL A 181 -12.20 -6.80 8.47
C VAL A 181 -12.45 -8.28 8.50
N ALA A 182 -12.06 -8.95 7.42
CA ALA A 182 -11.74 -10.37 7.39
C ALA A 182 -10.26 -10.56 7.08
N PHE A 183 -9.68 -11.66 7.59
CA PHE A 183 -8.31 -12.05 7.29
C PHE A 183 -8.30 -13.31 6.41
N LYS A 184 -7.44 -13.34 5.40
CA LYS A 184 -7.24 -14.49 4.52
C LYS A 184 -5.79 -14.96 4.60
N GLY A 185 -5.60 -16.25 4.87
CA GLY A 185 -4.29 -16.88 4.93
C GLY A 185 -3.78 -17.31 3.55
N GLU A 186 -2.51 -17.72 3.48
CA GLU A 186 -1.91 -18.21 2.22
C GLU A 186 -2.62 -19.45 1.66
N ASN A 187 -3.26 -20.25 2.52
CA ASN A 187 -4.06 -21.42 2.12
C ASN A 187 -5.37 -21.06 1.38
N GLY A 188 -5.61 -19.77 1.11
CA GLY A 188 -6.78 -19.29 0.39
C GLY A 188 -8.07 -19.28 1.21
N LYS A 189 -8.01 -19.57 2.52
CA LYS A 189 -9.17 -19.60 3.42
C LYS A 189 -9.21 -18.36 4.31
N TYR A 190 -10.42 -17.97 4.69
CA TYR A 190 -10.68 -16.91 5.65
C TYR A 190 -10.55 -17.42 7.09
N LEU A 191 -10.03 -16.56 7.95
CA LEU A 191 -9.91 -16.79 9.37
C LEU A 191 -11.24 -16.49 10.06
N GLY A 192 -11.81 -17.48 10.71
CA GLY A 192 -13.04 -17.28 11.48
C GLY A 192 -13.00 -17.94 12.85
N ALA A 193 -13.95 -17.55 13.69
CA ALA A 193 -14.18 -18.15 15.00
C ALA A 193 -14.50 -19.65 14.84
N PHE A 194 -13.86 -20.50 15.64
CA PHE A 194 -14.03 -21.94 15.63
C PHE A 194 -13.95 -22.49 17.04
N GLU A 195 -14.97 -23.22 17.49
CA GLU A 195 -14.95 -23.86 18.80
C GLU A 195 -14.26 -25.23 18.68
N HIS A 196 -13.13 -25.37 19.38
CA HIS A 196 -12.39 -26.64 19.45
C HIS A 196 -12.39 -27.14 20.88
N LYS A 197 -13.13 -28.22 21.15
CA LYS A 197 -13.24 -28.83 22.49
C LYS A 197 -13.63 -27.82 23.58
N GLY A 198 -14.59 -26.93 23.28
CA GLY A 198 -15.07 -25.89 24.19
C GLY A 198 -14.19 -24.64 24.29
N ILE A 199 -13.10 -24.55 23.51
CA ILE A 199 -12.23 -23.37 23.47
C ILE A 199 -12.52 -22.56 22.21
N PRO A 200 -12.83 -21.25 22.31
CA PRO A 200 -13.17 -20.41 21.16
C PRO A 200 -11.90 -19.95 20.44
N CYS A 201 -11.38 -20.78 19.55
CA CYS A 201 -10.17 -20.53 18.76
C CYS A 201 -10.47 -19.82 17.44
N LEU A 202 -9.42 -19.56 16.66
CA LEU A 202 -9.50 -19.03 15.29
C LEU A 202 -8.88 -20.01 14.29
N GLN A 203 -9.55 -20.26 13.17
CA GLN A 203 -9.13 -21.22 12.16
C GLN A 203 -9.28 -20.68 10.73
N PHE A 204 -8.29 -20.95 9.88
CA PHE A 204 -8.29 -20.64 8.44
C PHE A 204 -8.98 -21.75 7.65
N SER A 205 -10.31 -21.85 7.77
CA SER A 205 -11.12 -22.92 7.16
C SER A 205 -12.32 -22.44 6.36
N TYR A 206 -12.63 -21.14 6.37
CA TYR A 206 -13.82 -20.59 5.71
C TYR A 206 -13.56 -20.19 4.26
N ASP A 207 -14.52 -20.45 3.37
CA ASP A 207 -14.40 -20.15 1.93
C ASP A 207 -15.03 -18.81 1.51
N ASN A 208 -16.04 -18.35 2.26
CA ASN A 208 -16.89 -17.23 1.87
C ASN A 208 -16.86 -16.11 2.90
N LEU A 209 -16.85 -14.86 2.44
CA LEU A 209 -16.89 -13.65 3.28
C LEU A 209 -18.24 -13.44 3.97
N ASP A 210 -19.32 -13.99 3.42
CA ASP A 210 -20.68 -13.85 3.99
C ASP A 210 -20.86 -14.62 5.31
N ASN A 211 -19.89 -15.46 5.70
CA ASN A 211 -19.98 -16.18 6.96
C ASN A 211 -19.70 -15.21 8.13
N PRO A 212 -20.66 -14.98 9.03
CA PRO A 212 -20.50 -14.00 10.11
C PRO A 212 -19.33 -14.32 11.06
N LYS A 213 -18.86 -15.58 11.08
CA LYS A 213 -17.71 -16.01 11.90
C LYS A 213 -16.38 -15.46 11.42
N VAL A 214 -16.27 -15.01 10.16
CA VAL A 214 -15.02 -14.47 9.59
C VAL A 214 -14.82 -12.98 9.86
N ALA A 215 -15.84 -12.30 10.38
CA ALA A 215 -15.80 -10.87 10.65
C ALA A 215 -15.10 -10.56 11.98
N HIS A 216 -14.20 -9.57 11.93
CA HIS A 216 -13.46 -9.05 13.08
C HIS A 216 -13.50 -7.52 13.10
N GLU A 217 -13.39 -6.95 14.29
CA GLU A 217 -13.30 -5.51 14.51
C GLU A 217 -11.91 -5.13 15.02
N LEU A 218 -11.30 -4.11 14.41
CA LEU A 218 -10.00 -3.56 14.76
C LEU A 218 -10.16 -2.32 15.63
N PHE A 219 -9.36 -2.24 16.70
CA PHE A 219 -9.27 -1.08 17.57
C PHE A 219 -7.80 -0.71 17.76
N GLU A 220 -7.36 0.31 17.03
CA GLU A 220 -6.00 0.82 17.10
C GLU A 220 -5.90 1.95 18.13
N ALA A 221 -4.85 1.89 18.95
CA ALA A 221 -4.50 2.92 19.92
C ALA A 221 -3.47 3.90 19.32
N PRO A 222 -3.35 5.13 19.85
CA PRO A 222 -2.41 6.14 19.33
C PRO A 222 -0.93 5.73 19.32
N ASP A 223 -0.56 4.72 20.09
CA ASP A 223 0.80 4.16 20.15
C ASP A 223 1.06 3.05 19.10
N GLY A 224 0.09 2.81 18.21
CA GLY A 224 0.10 1.76 17.18
C GLY A 224 -0.25 0.36 17.70
N THR A 225 -0.67 0.23 18.96
CA THR A 225 -1.11 -1.06 19.52
C THR A 225 -2.52 -1.38 19.02
N LEU A 226 -2.73 -2.60 18.55
CA LEU A 226 -3.96 -3.09 17.97
C LEU A 226 -4.65 -4.12 18.89
N CYS A 227 -5.94 -3.94 19.11
CA CYS A 227 -6.80 -4.94 19.73
C CYS A 227 -7.80 -5.45 18.69
N ILE A 228 -7.99 -6.78 18.62
CA ILE A 228 -8.84 -7.41 17.61
C ILE A 228 -9.98 -8.12 18.32
N LYS A 229 -11.21 -7.87 17.91
CA LYS A 229 -12.41 -8.50 18.46
C LYS A 229 -13.05 -9.39 17.40
N SER A 230 -13.42 -10.61 17.75
CA SER A 230 -14.29 -11.41 16.88
C SER A 230 -15.71 -10.82 16.93
N SER A 231 -16.25 -10.42 15.78
CA SER A 231 -17.61 -9.87 15.71
C SER A 231 -18.64 -10.91 16.11
N HIS A 232 -18.44 -12.17 15.71
CA HIS A 232 -19.34 -13.28 16.04
C HIS A 232 -19.35 -13.64 17.53
N VAL A 233 -18.17 -13.73 18.17
CA VAL A 233 -18.07 -14.14 19.57
C VAL A 233 -18.29 -12.96 20.53
N GLY A 234 -18.05 -11.73 20.06
CA GLY A 234 -18.17 -10.52 20.88
C GLY A 234 -17.01 -10.31 21.86
N LYS A 235 -15.92 -11.07 21.71
CA LYS A 235 -14.75 -11.09 22.61
C LYS A 235 -13.44 -10.81 21.87
N PHE A 236 -12.45 -10.35 22.62
CA PHE A 236 -11.14 -9.97 22.08
C PHE A 236 -10.24 -11.19 21.90
N TRP A 237 -9.42 -11.11 20.87
CA TRP A 237 -8.33 -12.03 20.61
C TRP A 237 -7.31 -11.93 21.74
N ARG A 238 -6.82 -13.07 22.22
CA ARG A 238 -5.63 -13.12 23.07
C ARG A 238 -4.83 -14.39 22.82
N ILE A 239 -3.56 -14.34 23.21
CA ILE A 239 -2.76 -15.56 23.36
C ILE A 239 -3.27 -16.37 24.57
N GLY A 240 -3.52 -17.65 24.33
CA GLY A 240 -3.94 -18.64 25.32
C GLY A 240 -2.92 -19.77 25.47
N ASP A 241 -3.35 -20.86 26.10
CA ASP A 241 -2.51 -22.03 26.36
C ASP A 241 -1.93 -22.60 25.06
N GLY A 242 -0.64 -22.95 25.06
CA GLY A 242 0.04 -23.45 23.86
C GLY A 242 0.17 -22.41 22.74
N ASP A 243 0.10 -21.11 23.09
CA ASP A 243 0.27 -19.95 22.20
C ASP A 243 -0.80 -19.81 21.12
N TRP A 244 -1.91 -20.54 21.25
CA TRP A 244 -3.06 -20.42 20.37
C TRP A 244 -3.75 -19.08 20.58
N ILE A 245 -4.16 -18.44 19.50
CA ILE A 245 -4.97 -17.23 19.59
C ILE A 245 -6.43 -17.65 19.77
N VAL A 246 -7.00 -17.25 20.90
CA VAL A 246 -8.38 -17.53 21.32
C VAL A 246 -9.19 -16.24 21.42
N THR A 247 -10.52 -16.34 21.47
CA THR A 247 -11.46 -15.22 21.45
C THR A 247 -12.32 -15.19 22.70
N ASP A 248 -11.69 -15.06 23.88
CA ASP A 248 -12.36 -15.09 25.19
C ASP A 248 -12.02 -13.88 26.07
N ALA A 249 -11.16 -12.97 25.60
CA ALA A 249 -10.72 -11.84 26.41
C ALA A 249 -11.80 -10.75 26.51
N ASN A 250 -11.84 -10.10 27.68
CA ASN A 250 -12.50 -8.80 27.83
C ASN A 250 -11.69 -7.72 27.12
N ASP A 251 -12.29 -6.54 26.96
CA ASP A 251 -11.65 -5.39 26.33
C ASP A 251 -10.31 -5.04 27.00
N PRO A 252 -9.17 -5.18 26.29
CA PRO A 252 -7.86 -4.96 26.89
C PRO A 252 -7.43 -3.48 26.84
N ARG A 253 -8.20 -2.60 26.20
CA ARG A 253 -7.84 -1.18 26.07
C ARG A 253 -7.79 -0.52 27.44
N GLY A 254 -6.68 0.15 27.73
CA GLY A 254 -6.41 0.74 29.05
C GLY A 254 -6.04 -0.27 30.14
N SER A 255 -5.85 -1.55 29.80
CA SER A 255 -5.38 -2.60 30.72
C SER A 255 -3.91 -2.94 30.48
N SER A 256 -3.32 -3.75 31.37
CA SER A 256 -1.99 -4.34 31.19
C SER A 256 -2.00 -5.72 30.49
N ASN A 257 -3.13 -6.14 29.92
CA ASN A 257 -3.26 -7.45 29.26
C ASN A 257 -2.59 -7.46 27.87
N THR A 258 -1.26 -7.49 27.85
CA THR A 258 -0.46 -7.54 26.62
C THR A 258 -0.69 -8.81 25.81
N GLY A 259 -1.27 -9.86 26.40
CA GLY A 259 -1.66 -11.09 25.71
C GLY A 259 -2.77 -10.87 24.69
N ALA A 260 -3.61 -9.85 24.89
CA ALA A 260 -4.70 -9.45 24.00
C ALA A 260 -4.36 -8.24 23.10
N MET A 261 -3.09 -7.85 23.08
CA MET A 261 -2.58 -6.72 22.30
C MET A 261 -1.66 -7.21 21.20
N PHE A 262 -1.74 -6.55 20.05
CA PHE A 262 -0.99 -6.87 18.85
C PHE A 262 -0.36 -5.63 18.24
N ARG A 263 0.57 -5.82 17.31
CA ARG A 263 1.00 -4.78 16.37
C ARG A 263 0.89 -5.32 14.95
N ALA A 264 0.31 -4.53 14.06
CA ALA A 264 0.32 -4.83 12.64
C ALA A 264 1.65 -4.37 12.04
N VAL A 265 2.29 -5.26 11.29
CA VAL A 265 3.44 -4.95 10.46
C VAL A 265 2.97 -5.00 9.01
N VAL A 266 2.79 -3.82 8.42
CA VAL A 266 2.40 -3.66 7.02
C VAL A 266 3.48 -4.24 6.11
N ARG A 267 3.06 -5.05 5.14
CA ARG A 267 3.94 -5.72 4.17
C ARG A 267 3.68 -5.23 2.75
N ASP A 268 2.42 -4.97 2.44
CA ASP A 268 1.96 -4.45 1.16
C ASP A 268 0.56 -3.83 1.33
N VAL A 269 -0.01 -3.31 0.23
CA VAL A 269 -1.41 -2.85 0.18
C VAL A 269 -2.35 -3.95 0.70
N ASN A 270 -3.03 -3.69 1.83
CA ASN A 270 -3.93 -4.63 2.49
C ASN A 270 -3.28 -5.98 2.89
N VAL A 271 -1.95 -6.00 3.11
CA VAL A 271 -1.22 -7.20 3.56
C VAL A 271 -0.44 -6.88 4.81
N VAL A 272 -0.68 -7.66 5.87
CA VAL A 272 -0.09 -7.45 7.19
C VAL A 272 0.47 -8.75 7.77
N ALA A 273 1.39 -8.62 8.73
CA ALA A 273 1.69 -9.65 9.70
C ALA A 273 1.33 -9.13 11.10
N LEU A 274 0.85 -9.99 12.01
CA LEU A 274 0.42 -9.58 13.35
C LEU A 274 1.40 -10.08 14.40
N LEU A 275 2.05 -9.18 15.12
CA LEU A 275 2.93 -9.49 16.26
C LEU A 275 2.11 -9.50 17.55
N ASN A 276 2.15 -10.55 18.36
CA ASN A 276 1.56 -10.53 19.70
C ASN A 276 2.48 -9.79 20.69
N MET A 277 1.94 -8.89 21.50
CA MET A 277 2.73 -8.01 22.38
C MET A 277 3.23 -8.69 23.66
N SER A 278 2.61 -9.81 24.09
CA SER A 278 3.09 -10.57 25.26
C SER A 278 4.22 -11.52 24.89
N LYS A 279 4.05 -12.31 23.82
CA LYS A 279 5.05 -13.29 23.39
C LYS A 279 6.14 -12.69 22.49
N THR A 280 5.88 -11.54 21.88
CA THR A 280 6.74 -10.88 20.86
C THR A 280 7.04 -11.76 19.64
N TRP A 281 6.09 -12.62 19.28
CA TRP A 281 6.16 -13.51 18.10
C TRP A 281 4.99 -13.21 17.15
N PHE A 282 5.19 -13.47 15.86
CA PHE A 282 4.17 -13.31 14.84
C PHE A 282 3.14 -14.43 14.87
N CYS A 283 1.89 -14.05 14.70
CA CYS A 283 0.77 -14.94 14.51
C CYS A 283 0.80 -15.52 13.10
N LYS A 284 0.59 -16.82 12.99
CA LYS A 284 0.59 -17.54 11.72
C LYS A 284 -0.43 -18.66 11.71
N ARG A 285 -0.78 -19.11 10.50
CA ARG A 285 -1.45 -20.39 10.30
C ARG A 285 -0.53 -21.50 10.80
N TYR A 286 -1.02 -22.33 11.70
CA TYR A 286 -0.24 -23.38 12.34
C TYR A 286 -1.06 -24.66 12.51
N THR A 287 -0.41 -25.79 12.29
CA THR A 287 -1.01 -27.12 12.48
C THR A 287 -0.17 -27.88 13.50
N LEU A 288 -0.81 -28.34 14.57
CA LEU A 288 -0.17 -29.18 15.57
C LEU A 288 -1.20 -30.12 16.19
N ASN A 289 -0.93 -31.42 16.18
CA ASN A 289 -1.83 -32.47 16.65
C ASN A 289 -3.21 -32.40 15.99
N ASP A 290 -4.28 -32.27 16.76
CA ASP A 290 -5.68 -32.20 16.32
C ASP A 290 -6.13 -30.77 15.93
N LYS A 291 -5.22 -29.78 15.96
CA LYS A 291 -5.51 -28.40 15.57
C LYS A 291 -4.91 -28.12 14.19
N GLU A 292 -5.71 -28.27 13.15
CA GLU A 292 -5.33 -28.01 11.76
C GLU A 292 -5.64 -26.58 11.33
N SER A 293 -4.62 -25.85 10.84
CA SER A 293 -4.74 -24.48 10.30
C SER A 293 -5.37 -23.47 11.27
N PHE A 294 -5.01 -23.55 12.54
CA PHE A 294 -5.41 -22.59 13.58
C PHE A 294 -4.45 -21.40 13.62
N LEU A 295 -4.87 -20.28 14.21
CA LEU A 295 -3.99 -19.13 14.45
C LEU A 295 -3.17 -19.33 15.73
N ASN A 296 -1.85 -19.21 15.62
CA ASN A 296 -0.92 -19.36 16.74
C ASN A 296 0.23 -18.33 16.64
N ALA A 297 0.73 -17.83 17.78
CA ALA A 297 1.95 -17.03 17.84
C ALA A 297 3.20 -17.91 17.74
N ALA A 298 3.48 -18.47 16.56
CA ALA A 298 4.42 -19.59 16.38
C ALA A 298 5.74 -19.26 15.64
N THR A 299 5.99 -18.00 15.24
CA THR A 299 7.27 -17.65 14.58
C THR A 299 7.86 -16.32 15.06
N GLN A 300 9.18 -16.24 15.19
CA GLN A 300 9.88 -15.01 15.58
C GLN A 300 9.99 -14.00 14.45
N ASN A 301 10.12 -14.49 13.21
CA ASN A 301 10.25 -13.68 12.01
C ASN A 301 9.08 -13.97 11.08
N VAL A 302 8.67 -12.98 10.30
CA VAL A 302 7.58 -13.16 9.33
C VAL A 302 7.97 -14.24 8.32
N ASP A 303 7.17 -15.31 8.25
CA ASP A 303 7.25 -16.35 7.23
C ASP A 303 5.95 -16.37 6.39
N GLU A 304 5.90 -17.23 5.37
CA GLU A 304 4.79 -17.28 4.42
C GLU A 304 3.42 -17.51 5.08
N PHE A 305 3.38 -18.22 6.21
CA PHE A 305 2.15 -18.54 6.94
C PHE A 305 1.71 -17.41 7.89
N ALA A 306 2.58 -16.43 8.14
CA ALA A 306 2.30 -15.24 8.94
C ALA A 306 1.77 -14.06 8.11
N ILE A 307 1.77 -14.19 6.78
CA ILE A 307 1.25 -13.18 5.86
C ILE A 307 -0.28 -13.29 5.79
N LEU A 308 -0.95 -12.21 6.18
CA LEU A 308 -2.41 -12.12 6.19
C LEU A 308 -2.85 -11.05 5.19
N LYS A 309 -3.67 -11.45 4.23
CA LYS A 309 -4.42 -10.48 3.42
C LYS A 309 -5.61 -9.99 4.24
N MET A 310 -5.69 -8.69 4.42
CA MET A 310 -6.81 -8.01 5.07
C MET A 310 -7.85 -7.63 4.01
N ILE A 311 -9.12 -7.82 4.33
CA ILE A 311 -10.24 -7.47 3.46
C ILE A 311 -11.13 -6.54 4.28
N ASP A 312 -11.35 -5.32 3.78
CA ASP A 312 -12.34 -4.41 4.34
C ASP A 312 -13.75 -4.95 4.06
N LEU A 313 -14.56 -5.06 5.11
CA LEU A 313 -15.95 -5.49 5.03
C LEU A 313 -16.93 -4.30 4.92
N GLY A 314 -16.42 -3.07 5.02
CA GLY A 314 -17.19 -1.85 5.06
C GLY A 314 -18.08 -1.75 6.31
N THR A 315 -18.86 -0.68 6.38
CA THR A 315 -19.81 -0.43 7.47
C THR A 315 -21.14 -1.20 7.30
N GLY A 316 -21.24 -2.09 6.31
CA GLY A 316 -22.50 -2.69 5.85
C GLY A 316 -22.93 -4.00 6.52
N LEU A 317 -22.06 -4.69 7.26
CA LEU A 317 -22.43 -5.92 7.98
C LEU A 317 -22.77 -5.60 9.44
N SER A 318 -23.83 -4.84 9.63
CA SER A 318 -24.61 -4.96 10.86
C SER A 318 -25.29 -6.33 10.82
N CYS A 319 -24.71 -7.31 11.51
CA CYS A 319 -25.40 -8.55 11.83
C CYS A 319 -26.70 -8.19 12.58
N VAL A 320 -27.84 -8.50 11.95
CA VAL A 320 -29.10 -8.76 12.66
C VAL A 320 -28.95 -10.05 13.45
#